data_AF-A0A935V5N9-F1
#
_entry.id   AF-A0A935V5N9-F1
#
_cell.length_a   1.000
_cell.length_b   1.000
_cell.length_c   1.000
_cell.angle_alpha   90.00
_cell.angle_beta   90.00
_cell.angle_gamma   90.00
#
_symmetry.space_group_name_H-M   'P 1'
#
loop_
_entity.id
_entity.type
_entity.pdbx_description
1 polymer ?
#
loop_
_entity_poly.entity_id
_entity_poly.type
_entity_poly.pdbx_seq_one_letter_code
_entity_poly.pdbx_strand_id
1 'polypeptide(L)' 'MIGTNPVDFLRAIRLNNVRRELRAATHGAVQIANVAAHWGFWHLSHFSNDYRALFGELPSATLRRRQ' A
#
# COMPACT_ATOMS: atom_id res chain seq x y z
N MET A 1 -8.37 -27.08 -1.03
CA MET A 1 -6.99 -26.61 -0.76
C MET A 1 -7.02 -25.10 -0.71
N ILE A 2 -6.78 -24.48 0.45
CA ILE A 2 -6.68 -23.02 0.58
C ILE A 2 -5.27 -22.65 0.11
N GLY A 3 -5.09 -22.61 -1.20
CA GLY A 3 -3.85 -22.21 -1.84
C GLY A 3 -3.80 -20.69 -1.89
N THR A 4 -3.39 -20.04 -0.81
CA THR A 4 -2.94 -18.66 -0.92
C THR A 4 -1.76 -18.69 -1.88
N ASN A 5 -1.95 -18.19 -3.10
CA ASN A 5 -0.88 -18.11 -4.08
C ASN A 5 0.30 -17.40 -3.40
N PRO A 6 1.52 -17.97 -3.36
CA PRO A 6 2.68 -17.34 -2.73
C PRO A 6 2.88 -15.88 -3.17
N VAL A 7 2.51 -15.57 -4.41
CA VAL A 7 2.52 -14.20 -4.96
C VAL A 7 1.53 -13.28 -4.24
N ASP A 8 0.32 -13.76 -3.95
CA ASP A 8 -0.70 -12.98 -3.24
C ASP A 8 -0.29 -12.74 -1.78
N PHE A 9 0.34 -13.74 -1.15
CA PHE A 9 0.89 -13.58 0.20
C PHE A 9 2.01 -12.54 0.24
N LEU A 10 2.97 -12.60 -0.70
CA LEU A 10 4.02 -11.59 -0.83
C LEU A 10 3.45 -10.20 -1.13
N ARG A 11 2.40 -10.11 -1.96
CA ARG A 11 1.70 -8.86 -2.23
C ARG A 11 1.07 -8.30 -0.96
N ALA A 12 0.40 -9.13 -0.16
CA ALA A 12 -0.20 -8.71 1.10
C ALA A 12 0.86 -8.18 2.09
N ILE A 13 2.04 -8.82 2.18
CA ILE A 13 3.16 -8.33 3.00
C ILE A 13 3.60 -6.95 2.52
N ARG A 14 3.82 -6.77 1.21
CA ARG A 14 4.24 -5.48 0.62
C ARG A 14 3.21 -4.37 0.89
N LEU A 15 1.91 -4.66 0.69
CA LEU A 15 0.82 -3.72 0.97
C LEU A 15 0.77 -3.31 2.46
N ASN A 16 1.02 -4.25 3.39
CA ASN A 16 1.09 -3.95 4.81
C ASN A 16 2.25 -3.01 5.14
N ASN A 17 3.42 -3.22 4.54
CA ASN A 17 4.55 -2.32 4.76
C ASN A 17 4.31 -0.92 4.18
N VAL A 18 3.70 -0.82 3.00
CA VAL A 18 3.26 0.48 2.44
C VAL A 18 2.34 1.18 3.44
N ARG A 19 1.33 0.48 4.00
CA ARG A 19 0.43 1.07 4.99
C ARG A 19 1.17 1.53 6.24
N ARG A 20 2.17 0.78 6.72
CA ARG A 20 3.00 1.18 7.87
C ARG A 20 3.81 2.44 7.56
N GLU A 21 4.38 2.54 6.37
CA GLU A 21 5.18 3.70 5.96
C GLU A 21 4.31 4.96 5.75
N LEU A 22 3.15 4.83 5.13
CA LEU A 22 2.16 5.93 5.04
C LEU A 22 1.65 6.34 6.43
N ARG A 23 1.49 5.36 7.33
CA ARG A 23 1.28 5.57 8.77
C ARG A 23 2.58 5.77 9.55
N ALA A 24 3.68 6.18 8.95
CA ALA A 24 4.86 6.66 9.67
C ALA A 24 5.29 8.03 9.15
N ALA A 25 4.93 8.34 7.90
CA ALA A 25 5.18 9.59 7.24
C ALA A 25 4.67 10.80 8.04
N THR A 26 5.52 11.83 8.09
CA THR A 26 5.20 13.20 8.52
C THR A 26 4.55 13.95 7.37
N HIS A 27 3.66 14.90 7.68
CA HIS A 27 2.93 15.72 6.71
C HIS A 27 3.81 16.27 5.59
N GLY A 28 3.40 16.06 4.33
CA GLY A 28 4.06 16.62 3.15
C GLY A 28 5.40 15.99 2.77
N ALA A 29 5.98 15.13 3.61
CA ALA A 29 7.31 14.57 3.38
C ALA A 29 7.35 13.38 2.42
N VAL A 30 6.20 12.73 2.16
CA VAL A 30 6.15 11.45 1.47
C VAL A 30 5.12 11.44 0.34
N GLN A 31 5.55 11.05 -0.86
CA GLN A 31 4.68 10.82 -2.01
C GLN A 31 4.27 9.35 -2.07
N ILE A 32 2.97 9.09 -2.22
CA ILE A 32 2.40 7.73 -2.32
C ILE A 32 3.08 6.92 -3.43
N ALA A 33 3.39 7.55 -4.57
CA ALA A 33 4.05 6.90 -5.69
C ALA A 33 5.45 6.39 -5.34
N ASN A 34 6.22 7.15 -4.57
CA ASN A 34 7.56 6.76 -4.14
C ASN A 34 7.50 5.58 -3.16
N VAL A 35 6.55 5.60 -2.22
CA VAL A 35 6.33 4.47 -1.30
C VAL A 35 5.91 3.22 -2.06
N ALA A 36 4.98 3.36 -3.01
CA ALA A 36 4.55 2.23 -3.84
C ALA A 36 5.74 1.62 -4.62
N ALA A 37 6.54 2.45 -5.28
CA ALA A 37 7.72 2.01 -6.03
C ALA A 37 8.77 1.34 -5.12
N HIS A 38 9.02 1.89 -3.93
CA HIS A 38 9.93 1.32 -2.93
C HIS A 38 9.54 -0.12 -2.55
N TRP A 39 8.24 -0.41 -2.45
CA TRP A 39 7.72 -1.76 -2.18
C TRP A 39 7.45 -2.60 -3.43
N GLY A 40 7.92 -2.16 -4.60
CA GLY A 40 7.88 -2.91 -5.85
C GLY A 40 6.56 -2.80 -6.63
N PHE A 41 5.75 -1.76 -6.39
CA PHE A 41 4.54 -1.47 -7.14
C PHE A 41 4.78 -0.37 -8.18
N TRP A 42 4.82 -0.76 -9.45
CA TRP A 42 5.07 0.16 -10.57
C TRP A 42 3.79 0.69 -11.23
N HIS A 43 2.67 -0.02 -11.07
CA HIS A 43 1.37 0.37 -11.63
C HIS A 43 0.45 0.92 -10.54
N LEU A 44 0.41 2.25 -10.40
CA LEU A 44 -0.30 2.93 -9.30
C LEU A 44 -1.81 2.63 -9.24
N SER A 45 -2.47 2.46 -10.39
CA SER A 45 -3.89 2.11 -10.44
C SER A 45 -4.15 0.72 -9.87
N HIS A 46 -3.33 -0.27 -10.27
CA HIS A 46 -3.44 -1.65 -9.77
C HIS A 46 -3.11 -1.70 -8.29
N PHE A 47 -2.02 -1.06 -7.88
CA PHE A 47 -1.65 -0.92 -6.47
C PHE A 47 -2.78 -0.31 -5.63
N SER A 48 -3.40 0.78 -6.10
CA SER A 48 -4.48 1.44 -5.36
C SER A 48 -5.71 0.54 -5.22
N ASN A 49 -6.02 -0.24 -6.26
CA ASN A 49 -7.11 -1.22 -6.22
C ASN A 49 -6.81 -2.36 -5.25
N ASP A 50 -5.62 -2.95 -5.31
CA ASP A 50 -5.19 -4.02 -4.41
C ASP A 50 -5.13 -3.55 -2.95
N TYR A 51 -4.64 -2.33 -2.73
CA TYR A 51 -4.62 -1.69 -1.42
C TYR A 51 -6.03 -1.51 -0.87
N ARG A 52 -6.96 -1.00 -1.69
CA ARG A 52 -8.37 -0.85 -1.30
C ARG A 52 -9.03 -2.19 -1.03
N ALA A 53 -8.74 -3.21 -1.83
CA ALA A 53 -9.28 -4.55 -1.62
C ALA A 53 -8.82 -5.14 -0.28
N LEU A 54 -7.57 -4.90 0.13
CA LEU A 54 -7.03 -5.44 1.38
C LEU A 54 -7.39 -4.61 2.62
N PHE A 55 -7.48 -3.28 2.53
CA PHE A 55 -7.65 -2.40 3.70
C PHE A 55 -8.96 -1.62 3.75
N GLY A 56 -9.79 -1.68 2.70
CA GLY A 56 -11.06 -0.96 2.62
C GLY A 56 -10.91 0.55 2.44
N GLU A 57 -9.69 1.06 2.18
CA GLU A 57 -9.41 2.49 2.01
C GLU A 57 -8.37 2.72 0.91
N LEU A 58 -8.27 3.95 0.40
CA LEU A 58 -7.20 4.32 -0.53
C LEU A 58 -5.91 4.68 0.24
N PRO A 59 -4.71 4.50 -0.36
CA PRO A 59 -3.45 4.96 0.21
C PRO A 59 -3.48 6.46 0.59
N SER A 60 -4.15 7.27 -0.21
CA SER A 60 -4.34 8.70 0.04
C SER A 60 -5.23 8.98 1.25
N ALA A 61 -6.22 8.13 1.52
CA ALA A 61 -7.03 8.23 2.73
C ALA A 61 -6.21 7.90 3.98
N THR A 62 -5.35 6.88 3.91
CA THR A 62 -4.41 6.55 5.00
C THR A 62 -3.46 7.70 5.29
N LEU A 63 -2.89 8.32 4.25
CA LEU A 63 -2.00 9.46 4.39
C LEU A 63 -2.76 10.71 4.89
N ARG A 64 -4.01 10.92 4.47
CA ARG A 64 -4.83 12.05 4.92
C ARG A 64 -5.32 11.91 6.36
N ARG A 65 -5.53 10.71 6.91
CA ARG A 65 -5.85 10.56 8.35
C ARG A 65 -4.73 11.04 9.28
N ARG A 66 -3.52 11.20 8.73
CA ARG A 66 -2.42 11.85 9.41
C ARG A 66 -2.44 13.37 9.29
N GLN A 67 -3.13 13.92 8.27
CA GLN A 67 -3.23 15.35 8.03
C GLN A 67 -4.00 16.07 9.14
#